data_AF-A0A950SU16-F1
#
_entry.id   AF-A0A950SU16-F1
#
_cell.length_a   1.000
_cell.length_b   1.000
_cell.length_c   1.000
_cell.angle_alpha   90.00
_cell.angle_beta   90.00
_cell.angle_gamma   90.00
#
_symmetry.space_group_name_H-M   'P 1'
#
loop_
_entity.id
_entity.type
_entity.pdbx_description
1 polymer ?
#
loop_
_entity_poly.entity_id
_entity_poly.type
_entity_poly.pdbx_seq_one_letter_code
_entity_poly.pdbx_strand_id
1 'polypeptide(L)'
;RRAIRYGNGWIPNASRSHYADVTEFLPGFREMATSAGRDPASISVTIWGVPEDLDRIKRYREQGIDRVVVSLPSEDRNKILPALDRWADLIRKTAN
;
A
#
# COMPACT_ATOMS: atom_id res chain seq x y z
N ARG A 1 -2.29 16.62 5.15
CA ARG A 1 -1.63 17.95 5.05
C ARG A 1 -0.11 17.92 5.23
N ARG A 2 0.48 17.52 6.39
CA ARG A 2 1.96 17.53 6.57
C ARG A 2 2.72 16.69 5.53
N ALA A 3 2.24 15.48 5.23
CA ALA A 3 2.84 14.62 4.22
C ALA A 3 2.92 15.30 2.83
N ILE A 4 1.90 16.08 2.46
CA ILE A 4 1.87 16.81 1.18
C ILE A 4 2.84 17.98 1.18
N ARG A 5 2.92 18.71 2.31
CA ARG A 5 3.76 19.90 2.43
C ARG A 5 5.25 19.60 2.41
N TYR A 6 5.68 18.49 3.02
CA TYR A 6 7.09 18.22 3.26
C TYR A 6 7.59 16.88 2.67
N GLY A 7 6.68 15.97 2.31
CA GLY A 7 7.03 14.61 1.89
C GLY A 7 6.85 14.38 0.39
N ASN A 8 7.55 13.36 -0.10
CA ASN A 8 7.35 12.78 -1.43
C ASN A 8 6.62 11.42 -1.36
N GLY A 9 6.14 11.05 -0.17
CA GLY A 9 5.34 9.85 0.00
C GLY A 9 4.44 9.91 1.22
N TRP A 10 3.44 9.04 1.20
CA TRP A 10 2.53 8.79 2.31
C TRP A 10 2.43 7.29 2.56
N ILE A 11 2.64 6.89 3.82
CA ILE A 11 2.65 5.48 4.23
C ILE A 11 1.51 5.22 5.22
N PRO A 12 0.27 5.02 4.75
CA PRO A 12 -0.80 4.53 5.60
C PRO A 12 -0.60 3.08 6.06
N ASN A 13 -1.31 2.71 7.12
CA ASN A 13 -1.30 1.35 7.67
C ASN A 13 -2.67 0.71 7.47
N ALA A 14 -2.75 -0.41 6.76
CA ALA A 14 -3.99 -1.10 6.44
C ALA A 14 -4.73 -1.69 7.66
N SER A 15 -4.07 -1.81 8.82
CA SER A 15 -4.59 -2.49 10.02
C SER A 15 -5.02 -1.55 11.15
N ARG A 16 -5.25 -0.25 10.87
CA ARG A 16 -5.73 0.71 11.89
C ARG A 16 -7.21 0.50 12.15
N SER A 17 -7.63 0.47 13.41
CA SER A 17 -9.04 0.32 13.82
C SER A 17 -9.95 1.49 13.47
N HIS A 18 -9.40 2.62 13.03
CA HIS A 18 -10.15 3.85 12.76
C HIS A 18 -10.86 3.87 11.40
N TYR A 19 -10.60 2.89 10.53
CA TYR A 19 -11.21 2.77 9.20
C TYR A 19 -11.22 1.33 8.73
N ALA A 20 -12.16 1.00 7.83
CA ALA A 20 -12.26 -0.33 7.23
C ALA A 20 -11.20 -0.54 6.14
N ASP A 21 -11.04 0.44 5.24
CA ASP A 21 -9.96 0.46 4.25
C ASP A 21 -9.35 1.86 4.12
N VAL A 22 -8.02 1.92 4.12
CA VAL A 22 -7.32 3.20 4.07
C VAL A 22 -7.43 3.88 2.71
N THR A 23 -7.84 3.13 1.69
CA THR A 23 -8.02 3.65 0.33
C THR A 23 -9.18 4.63 0.21
N GLU A 24 -10.11 4.61 1.17
CA GLU A 24 -11.21 5.59 1.27
C GLU A 24 -10.68 7.03 1.39
N PHE A 25 -9.46 7.22 1.90
CA PHE A 25 -8.84 8.54 2.03
C PHE A 25 -8.07 8.99 0.79
N LEU A 26 -7.87 8.13 -0.22
CA LEU A 26 -7.10 8.48 -1.41
C LEU A 26 -7.69 9.66 -2.20
N PRO A 27 -9.02 9.75 -2.45
CA PRO A 27 -9.59 10.87 -3.17
C PRO A 27 -9.30 12.21 -2.48
N GLY A 28 -9.58 12.30 -1.17
CA GLY A 28 -9.32 13.50 -0.39
C GLY A 28 -7.83 13.81 -0.25
N PHE A 29 -6.96 12.79 -0.19
CA PHE A 29 -5.51 12.98 -0.19
C PHE A 29 -5.02 13.62 -1.51
N ARG A 30 -5.52 13.12 -2.64
CA ARG A 30 -5.20 13.64 -3.98
C ARG A 30 -5.71 15.06 -4.17
N GLU A 31 -6.94 15.34 -3.75
CA GLU A 31 -7.50 16.69 -3.76
C GLU A 31 -6.64 17.66 -2.93
N MET A 32 -6.26 17.27 -1.71
CA MET A 32 -5.37 18.09 -0.88
C MET A 32 -3.99 18.33 -1.53
N ALA A 33 -3.47 17.38 -2.31
CA ALA A 33 -2.21 17.54 -3.03
C ALA A 33 -2.35 18.57 -4.15
N THR A 34 -3.40 18.45 -4.96
CA THR A 34 -3.74 19.41 -6.02
C THR A 34 -3.96 20.81 -5.45
N SER A 35 -4.73 20.95 -4.36
CA SER A 35 -4.95 22.26 -3.70
C SER A 35 -3.67 22.87 -3.14
N ALA A 36 -2.65 22.06 -2.85
CA ALA A 36 -1.33 22.53 -2.42
C ALA A 36 -0.39 22.83 -3.59
N GLY A 37 -0.88 22.80 -4.84
CA GLY A 37 -0.09 23.06 -6.05
C GLY A 37 0.87 21.92 -6.41
N ARG A 38 0.61 20.70 -5.91
CA ARG A 38 1.43 19.52 -6.20
C ARG A 38 0.69 18.55 -7.09
N ASP A 39 1.42 17.92 -8.01
CA ASP A 39 0.94 16.77 -8.75
C ASP A 39 0.72 15.58 -7.77
N PRO A 40 -0.50 15.04 -7.63
CA PRO A 40 -0.74 13.88 -6.78
C PRO A 40 0.11 12.65 -7.14
N ALA A 41 0.46 12.47 -8.42
CA ALA A 41 1.32 11.36 -8.85
C ALA A 41 2.79 11.52 -8.40
N SER A 42 3.20 12.74 -8.06
CA SER A 42 4.54 13.02 -7.49
C SER A 42 4.68 12.67 -6.00
N ILE A 43 3.62 12.11 -5.39
CA ILE A 43 3.61 11.70 -3.98
C ILE A 43 3.25 10.22 -3.92
N SER A 44 4.26 9.36 -3.78
CA SER A 44 4.04 7.92 -3.79
C SER A 44 3.21 7.45 -2.60
N VAL A 45 2.26 6.54 -2.82
CA VAL A 45 1.48 5.93 -1.74
C VAL A 45 1.96 4.50 -1.51
N THR A 46 2.39 4.22 -0.27
CA THR A 46 2.80 2.87 0.15
C THR A 46 1.89 2.37 1.26
N ILE A 47 1.20 1.25 1.08
CA ILE A 47 0.36 0.69 2.15
C ILE A 47 1.16 -0.32 2.96
N TRP A 48 1.28 -0.11 4.27
CA TRP A 48 1.91 -1.05 5.20
C TRP A 48 0.89 -1.99 5.84
N GLY A 49 1.29 -3.24 6.11
CA GLY A 49 0.48 -4.22 6.83
C GLY A 49 -0.60 -4.88 5.97
N VAL A 50 -0.34 -5.00 4.67
CA VAL A 50 -1.29 -5.59 3.71
C VAL A 50 -1.37 -7.10 3.92
N PRO A 51 -2.58 -7.69 3.99
CA PRO A 51 -2.75 -9.14 4.08
C PRO A 51 -2.40 -9.84 2.77
N GLU A 52 -2.12 -11.13 2.84
CA GLU A 52 -1.87 -12.01 1.68
C GLU A 52 -3.18 -12.27 0.91
N ASP A 53 -3.69 -11.25 0.19
CA ASP A 53 -4.98 -11.24 -0.52
C ASP A 53 -4.82 -10.64 -1.93
N LEU A 54 -4.96 -11.49 -2.95
CA LEU A 54 -4.76 -11.10 -4.36
C LEU A 54 -5.74 -10.02 -4.82
N ASP A 55 -7.03 -10.15 -4.49
CA ASP A 55 -8.04 -9.22 -4.97
C ASP A 55 -7.84 -7.85 -4.36
N ARG A 56 -7.45 -7.81 -3.08
CA ARG A 56 -7.07 -6.55 -2.42
C ARG A 56 -5.85 -5.91 -3.06
N ILE A 57 -4.82 -6.69 -3.37
CA ILE A 57 -3.61 -6.19 -4.03
C ILE A 57 -3.91 -5.64 -5.43
N LYS A 58 -4.76 -6.33 -6.21
CA LYS A 58 -5.21 -5.86 -7.53
C LYS A 58 -5.98 -4.54 -7.43
N ARG A 59 -6.91 -4.42 -6.49
CA ARG A 59 -7.63 -3.16 -6.25
C ARG A 59 -6.67 -2.02 -5.88
N TYR A 60 -5.66 -2.29 -5.05
CA TYR A 60 -4.65 -1.27 -4.70
C TYR A 60 -3.88 -0.80 -5.93
N ARG A 61 -3.49 -1.71 -6.82
CA ARG A 61 -2.86 -1.35 -8.10
C ARG A 61 -3.76 -0.48 -8.97
N GLU A 62 -5.02 -0.86 -9.16
CA GLU A 62 -6.01 -0.10 -9.95
C GLU A 62 -6.24 1.29 -9.38
N GLN A 63 -6.19 1.42 -8.05
CA GLN A 63 -6.32 2.69 -7.36
C GLN A 63 -5.05 3.55 -7.41
N GLY A 64 -3.95 3.08 -8.03
CA GLY A 64 -2.70 3.82 -8.16
C GLY A 64 -1.85 3.83 -6.88
N ILE A 65 -1.87 2.75 -6.10
CA ILE A 65 -0.91 2.51 -5.01
C ILE A 65 0.40 1.98 -5.60
N ASP A 66 1.52 2.63 -5.27
CA ASP A 66 2.83 2.30 -5.83
C ASP A 66 3.48 1.07 -5.20
N ARG A 67 3.18 0.83 -3.92
CA ARG A 67 3.86 -0.21 -3.14
C ARG A 67 2.99 -0.73 -2.00
N VAL A 68 3.12 -2.02 -1.73
CA VAL A 68 2.65 -2.64 -0.49
C VAL A 68 3.85 -3.14 0.30
N VAL A 69 3.79 -3.00 1.63
CA VAL A 69 4.79 -3.53 2.56
C VAL A 69 4.10 -4.51 3.50
N VAL A 70 4.68 -5.70 3.58
CA VAL A 70 4.14 -6.83 4.34
C VAL A 70 5.10 -7.16 5.48
N SER A 71 4.58 -7.72 6.55
CA SER A 71 5.39 -8.24 7.65
C SER A 71 5.31 -9.76 7.64
N LEU A 72 6.46 -10.41 7.80
CA LEU A 72 6.52 -11.84 8.02
C LEU A 72 6.73 -12.10 9.52
N PRO A 73 6.19 -13.19 10.08
CA PRO A 73 6.48 -13.56 11.45
C PRO A 73 7.98 -13.83 11.64
N SER A 74 8.50 -13.68 12.85
CA SER A 74 9.88 -14.05 13.16
C SER A 74 9.96 -15.56 13.41
N GLU A 75 10.13 -16.33 12.34
CA GLU A 75 10.06 -17.80 12.34
C GLU A 75 11.27 -18.40 11.62
N ASP A 76 11.44 -19.72 11.72
CA ASP A 76 12.53 -20.43 11.07
C ASP A 76 12.38 -20.52 9.53
N ARG A 77 13.48 -20.92 8.87
CA ARG A 77 13.57 -21.05 7.41
C ARG A 77 12.41 -21.85 6.81
N ASN A 78 12.01 -22.96 7.44
CA ASN A 78 11.02 -23.88 6.89
C ASN A 78 9.62 -23.26 6.88
N LYS A 79 9.36 -22.24 7.70
CA LYS A 79 8.11 -21.47 7.68
C LYS A 79 8.20 -20.23 6.79
N ILE A 80 9.34 -19.55 6.77
CA ILE A 80 9.51 -18.28 6.04
C ILE A 80 9.63 -18.48 4.53
N LEU A 81 10.38 -19.48 4.05
CA LEU A 81 10.55 -19.68 2.61
C LEU A 81 9.22 -19.95 1.89
N PRO A 82 8.33 -20.85 2.37
CA PRO A 82 7.02 -21.03 1.74
C PRO A 82 6.15 -19.79 1.78
N ALA A 83 6.28 -18.93 2.80
CA ALA A 83 5.56 -17.66 2.85
C ALA A 83 6.04 -16.69 1.76
N LEU A 84 7.36 -16.61 1.54
CA LEU A 84 7.94 -15.83 0.45
C LEU A 84 7.52 -16.36 -0.92
N ASP A 85 7.42 -17.68 -1.10
CA ASP A 85 6.95 -18.28 -2.37
C ASP A 85 5.50 -17.87 -2.70
N ARG A 86 4.62 -17.80 -1.69
CA ARG A 86 3.25 -17.30 -1.90
C ARG A 86 3.22 -15.83 -2.25
N TRP A 87 4.05 -14.99 -1.62
CA TRP A 87 4.19 -13.58 -2.01
C TRP A 87 4.75 -13.42 -3.43
N ALA A 88 5.73 -14.25 -3.82
CA ALA A 88 6.25 -14.26 -5.18
C ALA A 88 5.16 -14.64 -6.21
N ASP A 89 4.29 -15.59 -5.86
CA ASP A 89 3.14 -15.95 -6.69
C ASP A 89 2.13 -14.80 -6.82
N LEU A 90 1.81 -14.11 -5.72
CA LEU A 90 0.95 -12.91 -5.76
C LEU A 90 1.52 -11.81 -6.63
N ILE A 91 2.84 -11.56 -6.58
CA ILE A 91 3.52 -10.59 -7.45
C ILE A 91 3.30 -10.96 -8.93
N ARG A 92 3.51 -12.23 -9.30
CA ARG A 92 3.29 -12.70 -10.68
C ARG A 92 1.84 -12.52 -11.12
N LYS A 93 0.87 -12.89 -10.27
CA LYS A 93 -0.57 -12.79 -10.56
C LYS A 93 -1.11 -11.36 -10.59
N THR A 94 -0.39 -10.42 -9.97
CA THR A 94 -0.72 -8.99 -10.00
C THR A 94 -0.09 -8.29 -11.20
N ALA A 95 1.04 -8.81 -11.72
CA ALA A 95 1.77 -8.26 -12.84
C ALA A 95 1.08 -8.46 -14.21
N ASN A 96 0.31 -9.55 -14.33
CA ASN A 96 -0.40 -9.97 -15.54
C ASN A 96 -1.78 -9.31 -15.68
#